data_AF-A0A0K9NAH3-F1
#
_entry.id   AF-A0A0K9NAH3-F1
#
_cell.length_a   1.000
_cell.length_b   1.000
_cell.length_c   1.000
_cell.angle_alpha   90.00
_cell.angle_beta   90.00
_cell.angle_gamma   90.00
#
_symmetry.space_group_name_H-M   'P 1'
#
loop_
_entity.id
_entity.type
_entity.pdbx_description
1 polymer ?
#
loop_
_entity_poly.entity_id
_entity_poly.type
_entity_poly.pdbx_seq_one_letter_code
_entity_poly.pdbx_strand_id
1 'polypeptide(L)'
;MVVAGRINKLAFYCRMNHRNRDYTQFIPEVSQTLDKRFGKGNWEMQMFYEIASGVDPARKEFNRLKMEMRAGKFDAVIIITA
;
A
#
# COMPACT_ATOMS: atom_id res chain seq x y z
N MET A 1 1.05 17.00 0.57
CA MET A 1 0.04 18.07 0.44
C MET A 1 -1.33 17.41 0.54
N VAL A 2 -2.11 17.70 1.58
CA VAL A 2 -3.51 17.24 1.68
C VAL A 2 -4.37 18.38 1.16
N VAL A 3 -5.08 18.15 0.06
CA VAL A 3 -5.99 19.15 -0.53
C VAL A 3 -7.39 18.86 0.01
N ALA A 4 -7.96 19.81 0.75
CA ALA A 4 -9.31 19.68 1.30
C ALA A 4 -10.33 19.39 0.18
N GLY A 5 -11.17 18.36 0.36
CA GLY A 5 -12.18 17.93 -0.61
C GLY A 5 -11.73 16.88 -1.64
N ARG A 6 -10.45 16.48 -1.66
CA ARG A 6 -9.95 15.40 -2.52
C ARG A 6 -9.71 14.12 -1.70
N ILE A 7 -10.27 13.00 -2.17
CA ILE A 7 -9.94 11.66 -1.64
C ILE A 7 -8.48 11.35 -1.99
N ASN A 8 -7.68 11.03 -0.98
CA ASN A 8 -6.29 10.62 -1.17
C ASN A 8 -6.27 9.18 -1.69
N LYS A 9 -5.70 8.97 -2.87
CA LYS A 9 -5.51 7.63 -3.45
C LYS A 9 -4.21 7.05 -2.95
N LEU A 10 -4.29 5.90 -2.29
CA LEU A 10 -3.18 5.28 -1.59
C LEU A 10 -2.91 3.90 -2.15
N ALA A 11 -1.64 3.54 -2.29
CA ALA A 11 -1.24 2.17 -2.54
C ALA A 11 -0.71 1.54 -1.24
N PHE A 12 -1.21 0.37 -0.87
CA PHE A 12 -0.63 -0.44 0.18
C PHE A 12 0.12 -1.62 -0.43
N TYR A 13 1.43 -1.66 -0.24
CA TYR A 13 2.28 -2.73 -0.71
C TYR A 13 2.77 -3.58 0.46
N CYS A 14 2.52 -4.88 0.36
CA CYS A 14 2.94 -5.84 1.37
C CYS A 14 3.63 -7.04 0.73
N ARG A 15 4.86 -7.33 1.18
CA ARG A 15 5.63 -8.49 0.75
C ARG A 15 5.64 -9.51 1.89
N MET A 16 5.17 -10.72 1.60
CA MET A 16 5.17 -11.83 2.52
C MET A 16 6.26 -12.84 2.22
N ASN A 17 6.75 -13.50 3.26
CA ASN A 17 7.55 -14.70 3.10
C ASN A 17 6.63 -15.93 3.03
N HIS A 18 7.16 -17.09 2.64
CA HIS A 18 6.34 -18.29 2.47
C HIS A 18 5.72 -18.82 3.77
N ARG A 19 6.25 -18.43 4.94
CA ARG A 19 5.84 -18.92 6.26
C ARG A 19 4.72 -18.09 6.88
N ASN A 20 4.71 -16.78 6.67
CA ASN A 20 3.67 -15.87 7.15
C ASN A 20 3.04 -15.16 5.95
N ARG A 21 1.83 -15.61 5.57
CA ARG A 21 1.11 -15.16 4.36
C ARG A 21 -0.07 -14.25 4.68
N ASP A 22 -0.37 -14.03 5.95
CA ASP A 22 -1.55 -13.30 6.34
C ASP A 22 -1.30 -11.80 6.30
N TYR A 23 -1.55 -11.15 5.17
CA TYR A 23 -1.48 -9.69 5.08
C TYR A 23 -2.62 -8.99 5.82
N THR A 24 -3.70 -9.70 6.13
CA THR A 24 -4.90 -9.08 6.73
C THR A 24 -4.65 -8.61 8.15
N GLN A 25 -3.68 -9.22 8.85
CA GLN A 25 -3.22 -8.81 10.18
C GLN A 25 -2.78 -7.34 10.24
N PHE A 26 -2.35 -6.76 9.12
CA PHE A 26 -1.86 -5.39 9.04
C PHE A 26 -2.95 -4.35 8.71
N ILE A 27 -4.10 -4.78 8.19
CA ILE A 27 -5.16 -3.87 7.71
C ILE A 27 -5.74 -2.98 8.81
N PRO A 28 -5.95 -3.46 10.05
CA PRO A 28 -6.43 -2.61 11.14
C PRO A 28 -5.45 -1.47 11.47
N GLU A 29 -4.15 -1.78 11.56
CA GLU A 29 -3.11 -0.78 11.86
C GLU A 29 -2.95 0.24 10.73
N VAL A 30 -2.95 -0.22 9.47
CA VAL A 30 -2.91 0.65 8.29
C VAL A 30 -4.11 1.57 8.28
N SER A 31 -5.32 1.03 8.43
CA SER A 31 -6.56 1.82 8.40
C SER A 31 -6.57 2.87 9.50
N GLN A 32 -6.15 2.52 10.73
CA GLN A 32 -6.06 3.49 11.83
C GLN A 32 -5.04 4.60 11.52
N THR A 33 -3.90 4.25 10.92
CA THR A 33 -2.87 5.22 10.53
C THR A 33 -3.39 6.18 9.45
N LEU A 34 -4.17 5.65 8.50
CA LEU A 34 -4.77 6.44 7.42
C LEU A 34 -5.87 7.37 7.91
N ASP A 35 -6.72 6.90 8.81
CA ASP A 35 -7.73 7.73 9.46
C ASP A 35 -7.09 8.87 10.24
N LYS A 36 -5.99 8.63 10.96
CA LYS A 36 -5.25 9.68 11.68
C LYS A 36 -4.57 10.68 10.75
N ARG A 37 -4.05 10.23 9.60
CA ARG A 37 -3.24 11.07 8.70
C ARG A 37 -4.07 11.87 7.70
N PHE A 38 -5.13 11.28 7.16
CA PHE A 38 -5.93 11.87 6.09
C PHE A 38 -7.35 12.24 6.54
N GLY A 39 -7.78 11.74 7.70
CA GLY A 39 -9.15 11.84 8.17
C GLY A 39 -10.00 10.68 7.65
N LYS A 40 -10.88 10.19 8.51
CA LYS A 40 -11.80 9.09 8.17
C LYS A 40 -12.65 9.45 6.96
N GLY A 41 -12.66 8.58 5.94
CA GLY A 41 -13.43 8.78 4.70
C GLY A 41 -12.75 9.66 3.65
N ASN A 42 -11.56 10.21 3.91
CA ASN A 42 -10.80 11.05 2.97
C ASN A 42 -9.69 10.28 2.24
N TRP A 43 -9.75 8.96 2.22
CA TRP A 43 -8.75 8.12 1.60
C TRP A 43 -9.38 6.88 0.95
N GLU A 44 -8.76 6.42 -0.13
CA GLU A 44 -9.08 5.18 -0.82
C GLU A 44 -7.78 4.40 -1.00
N MET A 45 -7.78 3.11 -0.64
CA MET A 45 -6.58 2.28 -0.66
C MET A 45 -6.71 1.14 -1.66
N GLN A 46 -5.73 1.02 -2.56
CA GLN A 46 -5.53 -0.14 -3.42
C GLN A 46 -4.42 -1.02 -2.87
N MET A 47 -4.64 -2.33 -2.81
CA MET A 47 -3.70 -3.29 -2.25
C MET A 47 -2.85 -3.98 -3.31
N PHE A 48 -1.56 -4.13 -3.04
CA PHE A 48 -0.56 -4.86 -3.82
C PHE A 48 0.12 -5.86 -2.88
N TYR A 49 -0.19 -7.15 -3.02
CA TYR A 49 0.37 -8.19 -2.15
C TYR A 49 1.09 -9.26 -2.97
N GLU A 50 2.23 -9.72 -2.50
CA GLU A 50 2.91 -10.86 -3.10
C GLU A 50 3.71 -11.67 -2.08
N ILE A 51 3.87 -12.97 -2.36
CA ILE A 51 4.76 -13.85 -1.62
C ILE A 51 6.04 -13.98 -2.44
N ALA A 52 7.08 -13.24 -2.07
CA ALA A 52 8.33 -13.19 -2.84
C ALA A 52 9.54 -12.85 -1.98
N SER A 53 10.73 -13.20 -2.50
CA SER A 53 12.00 -12.78 -1.90
C SER A 53 12.22 -11.28 -2.08
N GLY A 54 12.84 -10.62 -1.09
CA GLY A 54 13.14 -9.20 -1.16
C GLY A 54 14.21 -8.87 -2.19
N VAL A 55 15.11 -9.82 -2.46
CA VAL A 55 16.18 -9.69 -3.46
C VAL A 55 15.72 -10.00 -4.88
N ASP A 56 14.50 -10.51 -5.07
CA ASP A 56 13.95 -10.77 -6.39
C ASP A 56 13.56 -9.45 -7.08
N PRO A 57 14.22 -9.06 -8.19
CA PRO A 57 13.86 -7.85 -8.93
C PRO A 57 12.60 -8.02 -9.81
N ALA A 58 12.17 -9.26 -10.08
CA ALA A 58 11.07 -9.60 -10.98
C ALA A 58 9.70 -9.71 -10.28
N ARG A 59 9.63 -9.32 -9.00
CA ARG A 59 8.40 -9.21 -8.20
C ARG A 59 7.24 -8.54 -8.95
N LYS A 60 6.19 -9.33 -9.24
CA LYS A 60 5.10 -8.94 -10.14
C LYS A 60 4.31 -7.76 -9.59
N GLU A 61 3.86 -7.82 -8.35
CA GLU A 61 3.04 -6.76 -7.77
C GLU A 61 3.87 -5.50 -7.46
N PHE A 62 5.14 -5.66 -7.07
CA PHE A 62 6.06 -4.52 -6.95
C PHE A 62 6.30 -3.83 -8.30
N ASN A 63 6.49 -4.60 -9.38
CA ASN A 63 6.65 -4.05 -10.73
C ASN A 63 5.37 -3.35 -11.21
N ARG A 64 4.20 -3.92 -10.91
CA ARG A 64 2.90 -3.28 -11.17
C ARG A 64 2.76 -1.96 -10.41
N LEU A 65 3.06 -1.94 -9.12
CA LEU A 65 3.05 -0.73 -8.29
C LEU A 65 3.93 0.37 -8.91
N LYS A 66 5.17 0.05 -9.30
CA LYS A 66 6.08 1.02 -9.95
C LYS A 66 5.47 1.62 -11.21
N MET A 67 4.78 0.83 -12.04
CA MET A 67 4.10 1.34 -13.23
C MET A 67 2.93 2.27 -12.87
N GLU A 68 2.10 1.88 -11.91
CA GLU A 68 0.95 2.67 -11.49
C GLU A 68 1.37 3.99 -10.79
N MET A 69 2.47 3.98 -10.04
CA MET A 69 3.08 5.19 -9.48
C MET A 69 3.58 6.14 -10.57
N ARG A 70 4.27 5.62 -11.59
CA ARG A 70 4.73 6.43 -12.73
C ARG A 70 3.57 7.05 -13.51
N ALA A 71 2.42 6.39 -13.52
CA ALA A 71 1.18 6.91 -14.09
C ALA A 71 0.46 7.94 -13.18
N GLY A 72 1.01 8.28 -12.02
CA GLY A 72 0.43 9.28 -11.11
C GLY A 72 -0.87 8.85 -10.44
N LYS A 73 -1.14 7.54 -10.34
CA LYS A 73 -2.41 7.02 -9.79
C LYS A 73 -2.58 7.23 -8.28
N PHE A 74 -1.48 7.37 -7.55
CA PHE A 74 -1.46 7.40 -6.09
C PHE A 74 -0.79 8.66 -5.56
N ASP A 75 -1.37 9.22 -4.50
CA ASP A 75 -0.84 10.36 -3.75
C ASP A 75 0.20 9.90 -2.71
N ALA A 76 0.12 8.66 -2.22
CA ALA A 76 1.13 8.05 -1.35
C ALA A 76 1.16 6.52 -1.44
N VAL A 77 2.28 5.94 -0.99
CA VAL A 77 2.50 4.50 -0.85
C VAL A 77 2.79 4.15 0.60
N ILE A 78 2.15 3.11 1.10
CA ILE A 78 2.35 2.55 2.43
C ILE A 78 3.03 1.20 2.26
N ILE A 79 4.08 0.98 3.04
CA ILE A 79 4.77 -0.30 3.13
C ILE A 79 4.83 -0.71 4.59
N ILE A 80 4.74 -2.01 4.85
CA ILE A 80 5.05 -2.57 6.16
C ILE A 80 6.25 -3.47 6.01
N THR A 81 7.25 -3.21 6.84
CA THR A 81 8.40 -4.09 7.03
C THR A 81 8.07 -4.98 8.22
N ALA A 82 7.73 -6.25 7.95
CA ALA A 82 7.72 -7.30 8.96
C ALA A 82 9.14 -7.82 9.21
#